data_AF-A0A959FN69-F1
#
_entry.id   AF-A0A959FN69-F1
#
_cell.length_a   1.000
_cell.length_b   1.000
_cell.length_c   1.000
_cell.angle_alpha   90.00
_cell.angle_beta   90.00
_cell.angle_gamma   90.00
#
_symmetry.space_group_name_H-M   'P 1'
#
loop_
_entity.id
_entity.type
_entity.pdbx_description
1 polymer ?
#
loop_
_entity_poly.entity_id
_entity_poly.type
_entity_poly.pdbx_seq_one_letter_code
_entity_poly.pdbx_strand_id
1 'polypeptide(L)'
;MQRIMIIGCCGAGKSTLARQYHAITDLPLIHLDQCYWRPGWEETPDEEWEQTVTGLAAGDRWIIDGNYGSSLDIRLARTEMVIFLDFPTWRCVWRVLKRIVR
;
A
#
# COMPACT_ATOMS: atom_id res chain seq x y z
N MET A 1 -5.01 -15.89 -8.03
CA MET A 1 -4.84 -14.83 -7.03
C MET A 1 -4.88 -13.50 -7.76
N GLN A 2 -5.90 -12.69 -7.51
CA GLN A 2 -6.14 -11.44 -8.22
C GLN A 2 -6.24 -10.22 -7.28
N ARG A 3 -6.38 -10.45 -5.96
CA ARG A 3 -6.49 -9.40 -4.93
C ARG A 3 -5.39 -9.55 -3.89
N ILE A 4 -4.33 -8.76 -4.06
CA ILE A 4 -3.09 -8.89 -3.30
C ILE A 4 -2.87 -7.63 -2.46
N MET A 5 -2.66 -7.80 -1.17
CA MET A 5 -2.32 -6.70 -0.27
C MET A 5 -0.85 -6.78 0.12
N ILE A 6 -0.13 -5.66 0.03
CA ILE A 6 1.29 -5.57 0.43
C ILE A 6 1.42 -4.59 1.58
N ILE A 7 1.81 -5.10 2.75
CA ILE A 7 1.90 -4.35 4.01
C ILE A 7 3.30 -4.47 4.64
N GLY A 8 3.60 -3.60 5.59
CA GLY A 8 4.92 -3.53 6.23
C GLY A 8 5.40 -2.10 6.51
N CYS A 9 6.52 -2.00 7.22
CA CYS A 9 7.09 -0.72 7.66
C CYS A 9 7.44 0.24 6.50
N CYS A 10 7.52 1.54 6.78
CA CYS A 10 8.11 2.52 5.88
C CYS A 10 9.57 2.13 5.58
N GLY A 11 9.99 2.21 4.31
CA GLY A 11 11.34 1.76 3.92
C GLY A 11 11.53 0.24 3.80
N ALA A 12 10.49 -0.57 4.05
CA ALA A 12 10.55 -2.03 3.87
C ALA A 12 10.73 -2.45 2.39
N GLY A 13 10.34 -1.60 1.45
CA GLY A 13 10.42 -1.89 0.00
C GLY A 13 9.09 -2.31 -0.64
N LYS A 14 7.97 -2.10 0.04
CA LYS A 14 6.62 -2.48 -0.42
C LYS A 14 6.34 -2.03 -1.85
N SER A 15 6.52 -0.74 -2.16
CA SER A 15 6.26 -0.19 -3.50
C SER A 15 7.19 -0.75 -4.58
N THR A 16 8.39 -1.22 -4.20
CA THR A 16 9.27 -1.92 -5.15
C THR A 16 8.71 -3.30 -5.47
N LEU A 17 8.33 -4.06 -4.44
CA LEU A 17 7.71 -5.37 -4.62
C LEU A 17 6.40 -5.27 -5.39
N ALA A 18 5.57 -4.27 -5.09
CA ALA A 18 4.28 -4.05 -5.73
C ALA A 18 4.42 -3.79 -7.23
N ARG A 19 5.41 -2.98 -7.65
CA ARG A 19 5.72 -2.76 -9.07
C ARG A 19 6.24 -4.02 -9.76
N GLN A 20 7.08 -4.80 -9.08
CA GLN A 20 7.56 -6.08 -9.63
C GLN A 20 6.41 -7.07 -9.83
N TYR A 21 5.51 -7.18 -8.85
CA TYR A 21 4.32 -8.03 -8.95
C TYR A 21 3.39 -7.56 -10.07
N HIS A 22 3.14 -6.25 -10.16
CA HIS A 22 2.37 -5.67 -11.25
C HIS A 22 2.97 -6.03 -12.62
N ALA A 23 4.27 -5.85 -12.80
CA ALA A 23 4.94 -6.16 -14.07
C ALA A 23 4.86 -7.64 -14.48
N ILE A 24 4.72 -8.56 -13.52
CA ILE A 24 4.62 -10.01 -13.79
C ILE A 24 3.17 -10.46 -13.97
N THR A 25 2.24 -9.87 -13.22
CA THR A 25 0.85 -10.35 -13.13
C THR A 25 -0.16 -9.50 -13.90
N ASP A 26 0.25 -8.32 -14.37
CA ASP A 26 -0.61 -7.32 -15.02
C ASP A 26 -1.85 -6.95 -14.17
N LEU A 27 -1.73 -7.07 -12.84
CA LEU A 27 -2.77 -6.65 -11.91
C LEU A 27 -2.72 -5.13 -11.71
N PRO A 28 -3.87 -4.42 -11.66
CA PRO A 28 -3.90 -3.00 -11.35
C PRO A 28 -3.19 -2.69 -10.04
N LEU A 29 -2.21 -1.77 -10.07
CA LEU A 29 -1.45 -1.38 -8.89
C LEU A 29 -1.97 -0.07 -8.30
N ILE A 30 -2.34 -0.12 -7.03
CA ILE A 30 -2.88 1.00 -6.26
C ILE A 30 -1.91 1.27 -5.10
N HIS A 31 -1.32 2.47 -5.10
CA HIS A 31 -0.52 2.97 -3.97
C HIS A 31 -1.41 3.83 -3.08
N LEU A 32 -1.70 3.38 -1.85
CA LEU A 32 -2.59 4.11 -0.95
C LEU A 32 -2.08 5.52 -0.63
N ASP A 33 -0.76 5.69 -0.52
CA ASP A 33 -0.15 7.00 -0.29
C ASP A 33 -0.54 8.01 -1.39
N GLN A 34 -0.75 7.57 -2.63
CA GLN A 34 -1.17 8.46 -3.73
C GLN A 34 -2.66 8.83 -3.69
N CYS A 35 -3.47 8.02 -3.00
CA CYS A 35 -4.91 8.23 -2.85
C CYS A 35 -5.25 9.00 -1.57
N TYR A 36 -4.40 8.94 -0.56
CA TYR A 36 -4.66 9.52 0.76
C TYR A 36 -4.37 11.02 0.83
N TRP A 37 -3.32 11.49 0.16
CA TRP A 37 -2.89 12.89 0.27
C TRP A 37 -3.55 13.75 -0.80
N ARG A 38 -4.18 14.84 -0.36
CA ARG A 38 -4.69 15.90 -1.23
C ARG A 38 -3.56 16.85 -1.65
N PRO A 39 -3.76 17.67 -2.70
CA PRO A 39 -2.82 18.73 -3.05
C PRO A 39 -2.49 19.59 -1.83
N GLY A 40 -1.21 19.92 -1.64
CA GLY A 40 -0.77 20.64 -0.44
C GLY A 40 -0.40 19.77 0.76
N TRP A 41 -0.37 18.44 0.61
CA TRP A 41 -0.12 17.49 1.71
C TRP A 41 -1.19 17.56 2.80
N GLU A 42 -2.43 17.82 2.39
CA GLU A 42 -3.58 17.78 3.29
C GLU A 42 -4.07 16.34 3.44
N GLU A 43 -4.35 15.95 4.69
CA GLU A 43 -4.89 14.63 5.01
C GLU A 43 -6.33 14.51 4.49
N THR A 44 -6.68 13.35 3.94
CA THR A 44 -8.07 13.05 3.59
C THR A 44 -8.84 12.73 4.88
N PRO A 45 -10.02 13.36 5.11
CA PRO A 45 -10.87 13.03 6.25
C PRO A 45 -11.23 11.55 6.30
N ASP A 46 -11.33 10.99 7.51
CA ASP A 46 -11.52 9.54 7.70
C ASP A 46 -12.73 8.98 6.95
N GLU A 47 -13.87 9.69 6.94
CA GLU A 47 -15.09 9.26 6.25
C GLU A 47 -14.88 9.18 4.73
N GLU A 48 -14.20 10.15 4.15
CA GLU A 48 -13.87 10.16 2.72
C GLU A 48 -12.82 9.10 2.39
N TRP A 49 -11.86 8.86 3.30
CA TRP A 49 -10.86 7.83 3.15
C TRP A 49 -11.47 6.43 3.15
N GLU A 50 -12.42 6.18 4.05
CA GLU A 50 -13.15 4.91 4.13
C GLU A 50 -13.90 4.62 2.82
N GLN A 51 -14.62 5.63 2.29
CA GLN A 51 -15.32 5.51 1.01
C GLN A 51 -14.35 5.25 -0.15
N THR A 52 -13.24 5.98 -0.18
CA THR A 52 -12.18 5.82 -1.20
C THR A 52 -11.63 4.39 -1.18
N VAL A 53 -11.23 3.89 0.00
CA VAL A 53 -10.67 2.54 0.13
C VAL A 53 -11.71 1.46 -0.18
N THR A 54 -12.97 1.66 0.19
CA THR A 54 -14.07 0.77 -0.16
C THR A 54 -14.23 0.66 -1.69
N GLY A 55 -14.19 1.78 -2.39
CA GLY A 55 -14.24 1.81 -3.86
C GLY A 55 -13.03 1.12 -4.50
N LEU A 56 -11.82 1.38 -3.99
CA LEU A 56 -10.59 0.72 -4.46
C LEU A 56 -10.62 -0.80 -4.24
N ALA A 57 -11.09 -1.25 -3.08
CA ALA A 57 -11.16 -2.66 -2.73
C ALA A 57 -12.32 -3.40 -3.44
N ALA A 58 -13.34 -2.69 -3.91
CA ALA A 58 -14.51 -3.27 -4.57
C ALA A 58 -14.16 -4.02 -5.88
N GLY A 59 -13.09 -3.64 -6.56
CA GLY A 59 -12.63 -4.34 -7.76
C GLY A 59 -12.28 -5.81 -7.51
N ASP A 60 -12.32 -6.61 -8.58
CA ASP A 60 -11.99 -8.04 -8.54
C ASP A 60 -10.50 -8.32 -8.81
N ARG A 61 -9.76 -7.30 -9.26
CA ARG A 61 -8.34 -7.39 -9.61
C ARG A 61 -7.60 -6.17 -9.08
N TRP A 62 -6.66 -6.36 -8.16
CA TRP A 62 -5.81 -5.28 -7.64
C TRP A 62 -4.60 -5.79 -6.85
N ILE A 63 -3.57 -4.95 -6.83
CA ILE A 63 -2.50 -4.95 -5.83
C ILE A 63 -2.64 -3.64 -5.05
N ILE A 64 -2.90 -3.72 -3.75
CA ILE A 64 -2.94 -2.54 -2.88
C ILE A 64 -1.67 -2.51 -2.02
N ASP A 65 -0.85 -1.49 -2.24
CA ASP A 65 0.36 -1.19 -1.47
C ASP A 65 0.10 -0.03 -0.50
N GLY A 66 0.25 -0.29 0.80
CA GLY A 66 0.17 0.74 1.83
C GLY A 66 -0.19 0.18 3.20
N ASN A 67 0.20 0.93 4.24
CA ASN A 67 0.12 0.49 5.64
C ASN A 67 -0.81 1.37 6.48
N TYR A 68 -1.99 1.70 5.95
CA TYR A 68 -3.02 2.46 6.65
C TYR A 68 -3.85 1.52 7.55
N GLY A 69 -3.68 1.67 8.87
CA GLY A 69 -4.35 0.81 9.85
C GLY A 69 -5.87 0.99 9.89
N SER A 70 -6.35 2.24 9.77
CA SER A 70 -7.77 2.57 9.82
C SER A 70 -8.62 1.89 8.74
N SER A 71 -8.02 1.59 7.59
CA SER A 71 -8.71 0.97 6.44
C SER A 71 -8.27 -0.48 6.19
N LEU A 72 -7.60 -1.11 7.16
CA LEU A 72 -7.07 -2.47 7.01
C LEU A 72 -8.19 -3.50 6.87
N ASP A 73 -9.24 -3.41 7.69
CA ASP A 73 -10.32 -4.41 7.75
C ASP A 73 -11.09 -4.50 6.42
N ILE A 74 -11.39 -3.36 5.81
CA ILE A 74 -12.08 -3.25 4.51
C ILE A 74 -11.30 -3.97 3.41
N ARG A 75 -9.99 -3.76 3.37
CA ARG A 75 -9.10 -4.37 2.37
C ARG A 75 -8.92 -5.86 2.65
N LEU A 76 -8.67 -6.21 3.91
CA LEU A 76 -8.41 -7.57 4.33
C LEU A 76 -9.60 -8.49 4.03
N ALA A 77 -10.84 -8.02 4.23
CA ALA A 77 -12.06 -8.76 3.94
C ALA A 77 -12.18 -9.22 2.48
N ARG A 78 -11.54 -8.54 1.53
CA ARG A 78 -11.55 -8.88 0.09
C ARG A 78 -10.21 -9.40 -0.42
N THR A 79 -9.20 -9.49 0.43
CA THR A 79 -7.84 -9.90 0.05
C THR A 79 -7.76 -11.42 -0.09
N GLU A 80 -7.14 -11.91 -1.17
CA GLU A 80 -6.83 -13.33 -1.34
C GLU A 80 -5.43 -13.69 -0.83
N MET A 81 -4.49 -12.74 -0.91
CA MET A 81 -3.11 -12.92 -0.49
C MET A 81 -2.59 -11.65 0.19
N VAL A 82 -2.04 -11.81 1.39
CA VAL A 82 -1.31 -10.75 2.09
C VAL A 82 0.18 -11.04 2.02
N ILE A 83 0.96 -10.07 1.55
CA ILE A 83 2.42 -10.10 1.61
C ILE A 83 2.87 -9.09 2.66
N PHE A 84 3.40 -9.60 3.77
CA PHE A 84 3.91 -8.78 4.87
C PHE A 84 5.45 -8.72 4.81
N LEU A 85 5.98 -7.51 4.66
CA LEU A 85 7.43 -7.27 4.61
C LEU A 85 7.94 -6.98 6.03
N ASP A 86 8.33 -8.04 6.72
CA ASP A 86 8.87 -7.98 8.08
C ASP A 86 10.40 -7.87 8.08
N PHE A 87 10.89 -6.64 7.85
CA PHE A 87 12.32 -6.34 7.94
C PHE A 87 12.64 -5.62 9.26
N PRO A 88 13.84 -5.87 9.84
CA PRO A 88 14.28 -5.14 11.03
C PRO A 88 14.22 -3.62 10.86
N THR A 89 13.74 -2.90 11.88
CA THR A 89 13.55 -1.44 11.87
C THR A 89 14.81 -0.68 11.44
N TRP A 90 15.99 -1.10 11.92
CA TRP A 90 17.26 -0.45 11.57
C TRP A 90 17.53 -0.49 10.05
N ARG A 91 17.14 -1.58 9.37
CA ARG A 91 17.30 -1.74 7.93
C ARG A 91 16.33 -0.86 7.17
N CYS A 92 15.08 -0.76 7.66
CA CYS A 92 14.07 0.13 7.12
C CYS A 92 14.49 1.61 7.22
N VAL A 93 14.97 2.03 8.39
CA VAL A 93 15.49 3.39 8.63
C VAL A 93 16.68 3.69 7.72
N TRP A 94 17.67 2.79 7.65
CA TRP A 94 18.84 2.96 6.78
C TRP A 94 18.44 3.14 5.30
N ARG A 95 17.47 2.35 4.81
CA ARG A 95 16.95 2.48 3.44
C ARG A 95 16.28 3.84 3.19
N VAL A 96 15.54 4.36 4.17
CA VAL A 96 14.92 5.69 4.08
C VAL A 96 15.98 6.79 4.05
N LEU A 97 16.96 6.74 4.95
CA LEU A 97 18.07 7.71 4.98
C LEU A 97 18.86 7.71 3.67
N LYS A 98 19.20 6.53 3.15
CA LYS A 98 19.90 6.38 1.86
C LYS A 98 19.11 6.99 0.70
N ARG A 99 17.78 7.01 0.76
CA ARG A 99 16.92 7.61 -0.27
C ARG A 99 16.92 9.13 -0.21
N ILE A 100 17.10 9.73 0.97
CA ILE A 100 17.10 11.19 1.18
C ILE A 100 18.45 11.80 0.81
N VAL A 101 19.55 11.09 1.08
CA VAL A 101 20.92 11.59 0.83
C VAL A 101 21.35 11.45 -0.65
N ARG A 102 20.57 10.73 -1.46
CA ARG A 102 20.82 10.54 -2.89
C ARG A 102 20.23 11.69 -3.70
#